data_AF-A0A1I1P2U3-F1
#
_entry.id   AF-A0A1I1P2U3-F1
#
_cell.length_a   1.000
_cell.length_b   1.000
_cell.length_c   1.000
_cell.angle_alpha   90.00
_cell.angle_beta   90.00
_cell.angle_gamma   90.00
#
_symmetry.space_group_name_H-M   'P 1'
#
loop_
_entity.id
_entity.type
_entity.pdbx_description
1 polymer ?
#
loop_
_entity_poly.entity_id
_entity_poly.type
_entity_poly.pdbx_seq_one_letter_code
_entity_poly.pdbx_strand_id
1 'polypeptide(L)'
;MALDRTYMIETTNALFTLVITETSDGGRYKATYVGTRQKVELPWVDNPGLGQKDLDGEAEDVDFDALIATCHRQIAERGGEILGIQDISVIDERPRRDWGTSR
;
A
#
# COMPACT_ATOMS: atom_id res chain seq x y z
N MET A 1 13.60 -15.11 3.12
CA MET A 1 13.82 -13.66 3.38
C MET A 1 12.43 -13.07 3.41
N ALA A 2 11.99 -12.40 4.48
CA ALA A 2 10.62 -11.88 4.50
C ALA A 2 10.44 -10.83 3.39
N LEU A 3 9.54 -11.09 2.44
CA LEU A 3 9.13 -10.10 1.46
C LEU A 3 8.38 -8.97 2.19
N ASP A 4 8.87 -7.75 2.07
CA ASP A 4 8.19 -6.53 2.52
C ASP A 4 8.18 -5.55 1.35
N ARG A 5 7.02 -5.42 0.71
CA ARG A 5 6.82 -4.48 -0.40
C ARG A 5 5.86 -3.39 0.00
N THR A 6 6.24 -2.14 -0.27
CA THR A 6 5.39 -0.99 -0.03
C THR A 6 5.14 -0.27 -1.35
N TYR A 7 3.87 0.00 -1.64
CA TYR A 7 3.41 0.70 -2.82
C TYR A 7 2.66 1.96 -2.43
N MET A 8 2.87 3.03 -3.19
CA MET A 8 2.01 4.20 -3.19
C MET A 8 1.12 4.13 -4.42
N ILE A 9 -0.20 4.20 -4.22
CA ILE A 9 -1.20 4.07 -5.29
C ILE A 9 -2.03 5.34 -5.34
N GLU A 10 -1.96 6.04 -6.46
CA GLU A 10 -2.75 7.23 -6.73
C GLU A 10 -4.03 6.85 -7.46
N THR A 11 -5.16 7.37 -6.97
CA THR A 11 -6.47 7.23 -7.60
C THR A 11 -7.10 8.59 -7.83
N THR A 12 -8.23 8.63 -8.55
CA THR A 12 -8.95 9.88 -8.83
C THR A 12 -9.43 10.61 -7.57
N ASN A 13 -9.73 9.90 -6.49
CA ASN A 13 -10.31 10.50 -5.27
C ASN A 13 -9.45 10.33 -4.02
N ALA A 14 -8.36 9.55 -4.07
CA ALA A 14 -7.56 9.22 -2.90
C ALA A 14 -6.11 8.82 -3.25
N LEU A 15 -5.27 8.82 -2.23
CA LEU A 15 -3.93 8.25 -2.25
C LEU A 15 -3.89 7.10 -1.25
N PHE A 16 -3.39 5.95 -1.68
CA PHE A 16 -3.26 4.76 -0.83
C PHE A 16 -1.80 4.42 -0.60
N THR A 17 -1.49 3.99 0.60
CA THR A 17 -0.26 3.25 0.91
C THR A 17 -0.64 1.79 1.08
N LEU A 18 -0.09 0.90 0.25
CA LEU A 18 -0.31 -0.55 0.28
C LEU A 18 0.97 -1.24 0.72
N VAL A 19 0.90 -2.02 1.80
CA VAL A 19 2.00 -2.84 2.31
C VAL A 19 1.66 -4.31 2.10
N ILE A 20 2.60 -5.07 1.57
CA ILE A 20 2.46 -6.52 1.38
C ILE A 20 3.61 -7.23 2.07
N THR A 21 3.25 -8.15 2.95
CA THR A 21 4.19 -8.96 3.72
C THR A 21 3.98 -10.43 3.45
N GLU A 22 5.08 -11.19 3.40
CA GLU A 22 5.03 -12.66 3.42
C GLU A 22 5.06 -13.14 4.87
N THR A 23 4.02 -13.86 5.30
CA THR A 23 3.85 -14.23 6.72
C THR A 23 4.80 -15.34 7.18
N SER A 24 5.38 -16.11 6.26
CA SER A 24 6.37 -17.18 6.49
C SER A 24 7.00 -17.60 5.16
N ASP A 25 8.21 -18.18 5.16
CA ASP A 25 8.90 -18.62 3.94
C ASP A 25 8.04 -19.65 3.17
N GLY A 26 7.41 -19.25 2.06
CA GLY A 26 6.42 -20.06 1.32
C GLY A 26 4.99 -20.03 1.91
N GLY A 27 4.69 -19.07 2.78
CA GLY A 27 3.41 -18.87 3.44
C GLY A 27 2.46 -17.96 2.66
N ARG A 28 1.34 -17.59 3.30
CA ARG A 28 0.39 -16.64 2.70
C ARG A 28 0.98 -15.23 2.67
N TYR A 29 0.63 -14.49 1.63
CA TYR A 29 0.85 -13.06 1.56
C TYR A 29 -0.29 -12.33 2.27
N LYS A 30 0.07 -11.30 3.04
CA LYS A 30 -0.88 -10.38 3.67
C LYS A 30 -0.68 -8.99 3.10
N ALA A 31 -1.77 -8.38 2.66
CA ALA A 31 -1.83 -6.99 2.24
C ALA A 31 -2.58 -6.16 3.28
N THR A 32 -2.11 -4.95 3.53
CA THR A 32 -2.82 -3.92 4.28
C THR A 32 -2.65 -2.60 3.56
N TYR A 33 -3.74 -1.85 3.38
CA TYR A 33 -3.68 -0.54 2.75
C TYR A 33 -4.46 0.50 3.52
N VAL A 34 -3.91 1.70 3.55
CA VAL A 34 -4.46 2.88 4.21
C VAL A 34 -4.68 3.95 3.17
N GLY A 35 -5.89 4.49 3.10
CA GLY A 35 -6.29 5.47 2.10
C GLY A 35 -6.50 6.86 2.70
N THR A 36 -5.99 7.88 2.02
CA THR A 36 -6.21 9.30 2.34
C THR A 36 -6.92 9.96 1.17
N ARG A 37 -8.13 10.51 1.39
CA ARG A 37 -8.85 11.25 0.34
C ARG A 37 -8.06 12.48 -0.08
N GLN A 38 -7.99 12.72 -1.40
CA GLN A 38 -7.55 14.01 -1.90
C GLN A 38 -8.66 15.02 -1.61
N LYS A 39 -8.34 16.06 -0.82
CA LYS A 39 -9.30 17.10 -0.47
C LYS A 39 -9.56 17.94 -1.72
N VAL A 40 -10.62 17.64 -2.45
CA VAL A 40 -11.08 18.56 -3.50
C VAL A 40 -11.70 19.76 -2.79
N GLU A 41 -10.98 20.87 -2.73
CA GLU A 41 -11.54 22.16 -2.30
C GLU A 41 -12.61 22.60 -3.31
N LEU A 42 -13.84 22.13 -3.13
CA LEU A 42 -15.00 22.73 -3.79
C LEU A 42 -15.52 23.83 -2.85
N PRO A 43 -15.48 25.12 -3.26
CA PRO A 43 -15.81 26.26 -2.40
C PRO A 43 -17.28 26.35 -1.90
N TRP A 44 -18.12 25.35 -2.17
CA TRP A 44 -19.59 25.49 -2.12
C TRP A 44 -20.33 24.31 -1.48
N VAL A 45 -19.63 23.37 -0.84
CA VAL A 45 -20.28 22.20 -0.23
C VAL A 45 -20.06 22.19 1.28
N ASP A 46 -21.04 22.72 2.02
CA ASP A 46 -21.18 22.62 3.49
C ASP A 46 -21.51 21.19 3.95
N ASN A 47 -20.88 20.18 3.36
CA ASN A 47 -21.01 18.81 3.84
C ASN A 47 -19.65 18.10 3.84
N PRO A 48 -18.85 18.24 4.91
CA PRO A 48 -17.61 17.49 5.09
C PRO A 48 -17.85 16.00 5.43
N GLY A 49 -19.09 15.51 5.33
CA GLY A 49 -19.60 14.39 6.10
C GLY A 49 -19.95 13.11 5.33
N LEU A 50 -19.06 12.56 4.51
CA LEU A 50 -19.08 11.12 4.20
C LEU A 50 -17.74 10.53 4.61
N GLY A 51 -17.76 9.67 5.62
CA GLY A 51 -16.66 9.41 6.54
C GLY A 51 -15.34 8.97 5.89
N GLN A 52 -14.26 9.44 6.49
CA GLN A 52 -12.88 8.97 6.29
C GLN A 52 -12.69 7.46 6.61
N LYS A 53 -13.74 6.76 7.05
CA LYS A 53 -13.70 5.39 7.58
C LYS A 53 -13.79 4.27 6.55
N ASP A 54 -13.97 4.59 5.26
CA ASP A 54 -14.31 3.58 4.23
C ASP A 54 -13.19 3.30 3.22
N LEU A 55 -11.95 3.76 3.47
CA LEU A 55 -10.84 3.56 2.52
C LEU A 55 -9.91 2.40 2.89
N ASP A 56 -9.64 2.21 4.18
CA ASP A 56 -8.65 1.25 4.66
C ASP A 56 -9.12 -0.19 4.47
N GLY A 57 -8.18 -1.11 4.28
CA GLY A 57 -8.51 -2.53 4.15
C GLY A 57 -7.33 -3.46 4.29
N GLU A 58 -7.66 -4.74 4.38
CA GLU A 58 -6.69 -5.84 4.39
C GLU A 58 -7.20 -6.99 3.52
N ALA A 59 -6.27 -7.77 2.99
CA ALA A 59 -6.53 -8.98 2.23
C ALA A 59 -5.40 -9.98 2.46
N GLU A 60 -5.69 -11.28 2.29
CA GLU A 60 -4.70 -12.35 2.37
C GLU A 60 -4.92 -13.35 1.25
N ASP A 61 -3.84 -13.83 0.63
CA ASP A 61 -3.90 -14.86 -0.39
C ASP A 61 -2.61 -15.71 -0.39
N VAL A 62 -2.69 -16.93 -0.92
CA VAL A 62 -1.52 -17.77 -1.19
C VAL A 62 -0.78 -17.35 -2.45
N ASP A 63 -1.49 -16.74 -3.40
CA ASP A 63 -0.94 -16.27 -4.67
C ASP A 63 -0.72 -14.74 -4.60
N PHE A 64 0.52 -14.32 -4.84
CA PHE A 64 0.90 -12.91 -4.77
C PHE A 64 0.17 -12.06 -5.81
N ASP A 65 0.03 -12.55 -7.04
CA ASP A 65 -0.60 -11.81 -8.13
C ASP A 65 -2.11 -11.72 -7.93
N ALA A 66 -2.73 -12.78 -7.39
CA ALA A 66 -4.14 -12.76 -7.00
C ALA A 66 -4.42 -11.77 -5.86
N LEU A 67 -3.52 -11.68 -4.88
CA LEU A 67 -3.60 -10.68 -3.81
C LEU A 67 -3.52 -9.26 -4.37
N ILE A 68 -2.55 -8.98 -5.23
CA ILE A 68 -2.38 -7.67 -5.89
C ILE A 68 -3.64 -7.29 -6.66
N ALA A 69 -4.17 -8.20 -7.48
CA ALA A 69 -5.39 -7.97 -8.24
C ALA A 69 -6.59 -7.66 -7.34
N THR A 70 -6.71 -8.38 -6.21
CA THR A 70 -7.75 -8.13 -5.21
C THR A 70 -7.61 -6.76 -4.57
N CYS A 71 -6.39 -6.36 -4.18
CA CYS A 71 -6.11 -5.05 -3.62
C CYS A 71 -6.42 -3.93 -4.60
N HIS A 72 -5.98 -4.04 -5.86
CA HIS A 72 -6.27 -3.04 -6.90
C HIS A 72 -7.77 -2.86 -7.12
N ARG A 73 -8.55 -3.95 -7.15
CA ARG A 73 -10.00 -3.86 -7.28
C ARG A 73 -10.63 -3.14 -6.08
N GLN A 74 -10.27 -3.51 -4.85
CA GLN A 74 -10.85 -2.89 -3.66
C GLN A 74 -10.44 -1.42 -3.54
N ILE A 75 -9.20 -1.08 -3.89
CA ILE A 75 -8.72 0.30 -3.95
C ILE A 75 -9.49 1.09 -5.00
N ALA A 76 -9.73 0.52 -6.18
CA ALA A 76 -10.50 1.19 -7.23
C ALA A 76 -11.97 1.41 -6.84
N GLU A 77 -12.58 0.45 -6.16
CA GLU A 77 -13.96 0.56 -5.65
C GLU A 77 -14.11 1.70 -4.63
N ARG A 78 -13.07 1.99 -3.86
CA ARG A 78 -13.09 2.97 -2.75
C ARG A 78 -12.52 4.33 -3.12
N GLY A 79 -11.47 4.32 -3.93
CA GLY A 79 -10.69 5.48 -4.34
C GLY A 79 -11.02 5.99 -5.74
N GLY A 80 -11.80 5.26 -6.54
CA GLY A 80 -11.98 5.53 -7.96
C GLY A 80 -10.85 4.97 -8.82
N GLU A 81 -10.81 5.34 -10.09
CA GLU A 81 -9.83 4.83 -11.06
C GLU A 81 -8.39 5.02 -10.59
N ILE A 82 -7.56 3.98 -10.77
CA ILE A 82 -6.13 4.02 -10.45
C ILE A 82 -5.40 4.80 -11.55
N LEU A 83 -4.72 5.87 -11.15
CA LEU A 83 -3.95 6.74 -12.03
C LEU A 83 -2.48 6.34 -12.09
N GLY A 84 -1.94 5.80 -10.98
CA GLY A 84 -0.54 5.43 -10.90
C GLY A 84 -0.24 4.52 -9.72
N ILE A 85 0.79 3.68 -9.88
CA ILE A 85 1.32 2.80 -8.84
C ILE A 85 2.83 2.99 -8.81
N GLN A 86 3.37 3.29 -7.63
CA GLN A 86 4.81 3.46 -7.40
C GLN A 86 5.28 2.47 -6.33
N ASP A 87 6.32 1.70 -6.64
CA ASP A 87 7.02 0.89 -5.64
C ASP A 87 7.97 1.80 -4.84
N ILE A 88 7.75 1.84 -3.53
CA ILE A 88 8.52 2.63 -2.56
C ILE A 88 9.12 1.75 -1.46
N SER A 89 9.28 0.46 -1.74
CA SER A 89 9.88 -0.50 -0.80
C SER A 89 11.26 -0.01 -0.36
N VAL A 90 11.50 0.05 0.95
CA VAL A 90 12.81 0.46 1.48
C VAL A 90 13.81 -0.66 1.20
N ILE A 91 14.70 -0.42 0.24
CA ILE A 91 15.90 -1.23 0.09
C ILE A 91 16.76 -0.92 1.32
N ASP A 92 16.90 -1.86 2.27
CA ASP A 92 17.83 -1.71 3.40
C ASP A 92 19.26 -1.70 2.86
N GLU A 93 19.70 -0.58 2.30
CA GLU A 93 21.09 -0.28 1.98
C GLU A 93 21.85 0.03 3.28
N ARG A 94 21.77 -0.85 4.29
CA ARG A 94 22.78 -0.82 5.34
C ARG A 94 24.10 -1.20 4.70
N PRO A 95 25.11 -0.31 4.65
CA PRO A 95 26.44 -0.74 4.24
C PRO A 95 26.85 -1.84 5.21
N ARG A 96 27.18 -3.03 4.66
CA ARG A 96 27.82 -4.09 5.43
C ARG A 96 28.98 -3.43 6.17
N ARG A 97 28.90 -3.31 7.49
CA ARG A 97 30.06 -2.96 8.30
C ARG A 97 31.06 -4.06 8.06
N ASP A 98 32.05 -3.80 7.21
CA ASP A 98 33.25 -4.58 7.12
C ASP A 98 33.86 -4.58 8.52
N TRP A 99 33.72 -5.69 9.23
CA TRP A 99 34.58 -5.99 10.37
C TRP A 99 35.97 -6.30 9.83
N GLY A 100 36.62 -5.25 9.32
CA GLY A 100 38.04 -5.23 9.03
C GLY A 100 38.77 -5.38 10.36
N THR A 101 39.25 -6.59 10.58
CA THR A 101 40.17 -6.95 11.65
C THR A 101 41.42 -6.09 11.49
N SER A 102 41.57 -5.06 12.33
CA SER A 102 42.86 -4.39 12.50
C SER A 102 43.49 -4.90 13.78
N ARG A 103 44.67 -5.47 13.56
CA ARG A 103 45.61 -6.07 14.53
C ARG A 103 46.01 -5.11 15.65
#